data_AF-A0A0L0F9L5-F1
#
_entry.id   AF-A0A0L0F9L5-F1
#
_cell.length_a   1.000
_cell.length_b   1.000
_cell.length_c   1.000
_cell.angle_alpha   90.00
_cell.angle_beta   90.00
_cell.angle_gamma   90.00
#
_symmetry.space_group_name_H-M   'P 1'
#
loop_
_entity.id
_entity.type
_entity.pdbx_description
1 polymer ?
#
loop_
_entity_poly.entity_id
_entity_poly.type
_entity_poly.pdbx_seq_one_letter_code
_entity_poly.pdbx_strand_id
1 'polypeptide(L)'
;SVVSPETITEDLPLELRRYYGQLGYMGLKFQLDESSPHGFAWSDAFLETVVSQSAIAYEKASVLFNYGACQSALAGATARGEQHTLKAVCAYLQSAAGCFKTLGEQFGNAPTSDMARPILNVITSLMLAQAQELVLERSVLDGGKY
;
A
#
# COMPACT_ATOMS: atom_id res chain seq x y z
N SER A 1 -5.77 13.08 0.65
CA SER A 1 -6.89 12.16 0.34
C SER A 1 -6.33 10.79 0.01
N VAL A 2 -6.94 9.71 0.48
CA VAL A 2 -6.64 8.36 -0.03
C VAL A 2 -6.90 8.35 -1.53
N VAL A 3 -6.03 7.70 -2.29
CA VAL A 3 -6.17 7.63 -3.76
C VAL A 3 -7.50 6.95 -4.09
N SER A 4 -8.42 7.71 -4.69
CA SER A 4 -9.70 7.18 -5.14
C SER A 4 -9.49 6.15 -6.27
N PRO A 5 -10.31 5.08 -6.35
CA PRO A 5 -10.15 4.02 -7.37
C PRO A 5 -10.14 4.55 -8.81
N GLU A 6 -10.84 5.65 -9.06
CA GLU A 6 -10.98 6.30 -10.37
C GLU A 6 -9.71 7.04 -10.83
N THR A 7 -8.77 7.32 -9.92
CA THR A 7 -7.51 8.03 -10.21
C THR A 7 -6.35 7.06 -10.48
N ILE A 8 -6.57 5.75 -10.32
CA ILE A 8 -5.51 4.73 -10.46
C ILE A 8 -5.25 4.48 -11.95
N THR A 9 -4.40 5.32 -12.54
CA THR A 9 -3.78 5.06 -13.84
C THR A 9 -2.61 4.09 -13.67
N GLU A 10 -2.21 3.37 -14.74
CA GLU A 10 -1.08 2.43 -14.67
C GLU A 10 0.24 3.09 -14.22
N ASP A 11 0.39 4.40 -14.44
CA ASP A 11 1.59 5.17 -14.08
C ASP A 11 1.65 5.59 -12.60
N LEU A 12 0.51 5.64 -11.92
CA LEU A 12 0.42 6.17 -10.55
C LEU A 12 1.33 5.42 -9.54
N PRO A 13 1.45 4.09 -9.56
CA PRO A 13 2.39 3.38 -8.69
C PRO A 13 3.86 3.79 -8.92
N LEU A 14 4.23 4.10 -10.17
CA LEU A 14 5.59 4.53 -10.51
C LEU A 14 5.86 5.93 -9.96
N GLU A 15 4.90 6.84 -10.07
CA GLU A 15 4.99 8.19 -9.51
C GLU A 15 5.12 8.16 -7.98
N LEU A 16 4.27 7.38 -7.30
CA LEU A 16 4.34 7.21 -5.84
C LEU A 16 5.69 6.66 -5.38
N ARG A 17 6.25 5.67 -6.09
CA ARG A 17 7.58 5.13 -5.78
C ARG A 17 8.69 6.17 -5.95
N ARG A 18 8.63 6.97 -7.03
CA ARG A 18 9.60 8.06 -7.25
C ARG A 18 9.51 9.09 -6.14
N TYR A 19 8.29 9.48 -5.77
CA TYR A 19 8.04 10.44 -4.70
C TYR A 19 8.55 9.92 -3.34
N TYR A 20 8.27 8.66 -2.99
CA TYR A 20 8.79 8.01 -1.78
C TYR A 20 10.33 8.08 -1.71
N GLY A 21 11.02 7.88 -2.83
CA GLY A 21 12.47 8.03 -2.92
C GLY A 21 12.94 9.47 -2.65
N GLN A 22 12.26 10.47 -3.23
CA GLN A 22 12.57 11.88 -3.01
C GLN A 22 12.37 12.31 -1.56
N LEU A 23 11.33 11.82 -0.89
CA LEU A 23 11.12 12.03 0.54
C LEU A 23 12.28 11.49 1.39
N GLY A 24 12.89 10.37 0.97
CA GLY A 24 14.10 9.84 1.59
C GLY A 24 15.27 10.82 1.53
N TYR A 25 15.52 11.42 0.35
CA TYR A 25 16.57 12.43 0.20
C TYR A 25 16.27 13.72 0.97
N MET A 26 15.00 14.11 1.04
CA MET A 26 14.56 15.29 1.78
C MET A 26 14.79 15.12 3.28
N GLY A 27 14.48 13.95 3.84
CA GLY A 27 14.69 13.64 5.25
C GLY A 27 16.14 13.65 5.71
N LEU A 28 17.09 13.47 4.78
CA LEU A 28 18.53 13.60 5.07
C LEU A 28 19.00 15.06 5.15
N LYS A 29 18.27 15.99 4.52
CA LYS A 29 18.67 17.40 4.39
C LYS A 29 17.88 18.34 5.30
N PHE A 30 16.64 18.00 5.62
CA PHE A 30 15.73 18.85 6.39
C PHE A 30 15.26 18.10 7.63
N GLN A 31 15.58 18.65 8.80
CA GLN A 31 14.98 18.24 10.06
C GLN A 31 13.70 19.05 10.24
N LEU A 32 12.56 18.45 9.89
CA LEU A 32 11.26 19.04 10.21
C LEU A 32 10.98 18.80 11.69
N ASP A 33 10.65 19.88 12.38
CA ASP A 33 10.19 19.88 13.77
C ASP A 33 8.69 20.18 13.83
N GLU A 34 8.07 19.97 15.00
CA GLU A 34 6.65 20.29 15.22
C GLU A 34 6.34 21.79 15.02
N SER A 35 7.35 22.67 15.07
CA SER A 35 7.21 24.11 14.85
C SER A 35 7.21 24.51 13.36
N SER A 36 7.52 23.57 12.46
CA SER A 36 7.56 23.86 11.03
C SER A 36 6.15 24.19 10.51
N PRO A 37 5.98 25.29 9.76
CA PRO A 37 4.68 25.71 9.25
C PRO A 37 4.11 24.78 8.16
N HIS A 38 4.88 23.77 7.72
CA HIS A 38 4.52 22.84 6.66
C HIS A 38 4.23 21.45 7.24
N GLY A 39 2.99 21.22 7.66
CA GLY A 39 2.49 19.92 8.06
C GLY A 39 1.95 19.12 6.87
N PHE A 40 2.14 17.81 6.90
CA PHE A 40 1.52 16.89 5.94
C PHE A 40 0.15 16.47 6.46
N ALA A 41 -0.92 16.70 5.71
CA ALA A 41 -2.28 16.37 6.10
C ALA A 41 -2.82 15.21 5.27
N TRP A 42 -3.16 14.10 5.93
CA TRP A 42 -3.78 12.92 5.32
C TRP A 42 -5.11 12.60 5.97
N SER A 43 -6.00 11.98 5.19
CA SER A 43 -7.29 11.51 5.67
C SER A 43 -7.19 10.03 5.97
N ASP A 44 -7.68 9.61 7.13
CA ASP A 44 -7.83 8.20 7.49
C ASP A 44 -8.71 7.50 6.44
N ALA A 45 -8.27 6.32 6.00
CA ALA A 45 -8.92 5.56 4.94
C ALA A 45 -10.28 4.96 5.31
N PHE A 46 -10.60 4.84 6.60
CA PHE A 46 -11.83 4.21 7.09
C PHE A 46 -12.76 5.18 7.81
N LEU A 47 -12.20 6.17 8.49
CA LEU A 47 -12.94 7.11 9.34
C LEU A 47 -13.05 8.51 8.73
N GLU A 48 -12.41 8.77 7.59
CA GLU A 48 -12.38 10.08 6.90
C GLU A 48 -11.89 11.24 7.79
N THR A 49 -11.22 10.93 8.88
CA THR A 49 -10.65 11.92 9.81
C THR A 49 -9.33 12.44 9.26
N VAL A 50 -9.20 13.76 9.14
CA VAL A 50 -7.95 14.38 8.69
C VAL A 50 -6.98 14.53 9.86
N VAL A 51 -5.76 14.00 9.69
CA VAL A 51 -4.67 14.12 10.65
C VAL A 51 -3.48 14.77 9.97
N SER A 52 -2.94 15.81 10.62
CA SER A 52 -1.79 16.58 10.14
C SER A 52 -0.58 16.36 11.03
N GLN A 53 0.58 16.08 10.44
CA GLN A 53 1.86 16.00 11.16
C GLN A 53 3.00 16.61 10.35
N SER A 54 3.87 17.36 11.03
CA SER A 54 5.11 17.92 10.46
C SER A 54 6.25 16.92 10.48
N ALA A 55 6.02 15.69 9.99
CA ALA A 55 7.01 14.62 9.98
C ALA A 55 7.12 13.95 8.60
N ILE A 56 8.33 13.92 8.03
CA ILE A 56 8.60 13.20 6.76
C ILE A 56 8.28 11.71 6.90
N ALA A 57 8.48 11.14 8.08
CA ALA A 57 8.11 9.76 8.35
C ALA A 57 6.61 9.53 8.13
N TYR A 58 5.74 10.46 8.53
CA TYR A 58 4.30 10.37 8.31
C TYR A 58 3.93 10.45 6.82
N GLU A 59 4.55 11.37 6.07
CA GLU A 59 4.35 11.45 4.63
C GLU A 59 4.78 10.16 3.93
N LYS A 60 5.96 9.63 4.28
CA LYS A 60 6.46 8.36 3.73
C LYS A 60 5.52 7.19 4.03
N ALA A 61 5.00 7.12 5.26
CA ALA A 61 4.03 6.10 5.65
C ALA A 61 2.77 6.17 4.79
N SER A 62 2.22 7.38 4.63
CA SER A 62 1.01 7.63 3.83
C SER A 62 1.19 7.28 2.35
N VAL A 63 2.32 7.65 1.76
CA VAL A 63 2.66 7.30 0.38
C VAL A 63 2.83 5.78 0.22
N LEU A 64 3.46 5.10 1.17
CA LEU A 64 3.63 3.64 1.14
C LEU A 64 2.29 2.91 1.27
N PHE A 65 1.39 3.40 2.13
CA PHE A 65 0.03 2.88 2.26
C PHE A 65 -0.73 3.01 0.94
N ASN A 66 -0.70 4.19 0.30
CA ASN A 66 -1.36 4.42 -0.98
C ASN A 66 -0.74 3.57 -2.11
N TYR A 67 0.57 3.36 -2.10
CA TYR A 67 1.22 2.47 -3.06
C TYR A 67 0.70 1.03 -2.90
N GLY A 68 0.62 0.52 -1.67
CA GLY A 68 0.01 -0.79 -1.38
C GLY A 68 -1.45 -0.88 -1.81
N ALA A 69 -2.24 0.18 -1.54
CA ALA A 69 -3.63 0.28 -1.98
C ALA A 69 -3.76 0.24 -3.51
N CYS A 70 -2.92 0.98 -4.25
CA CYS A 70 -2.89 0.95 -5.71
C CYS A 70 -2.57 -0.45 -6.25
N GLN A 71 -1.59 -1.15 -5.66
CA GLN A 71 -1.26 -2.52 -6.04
C GLN A 71 -2.45 -3.47 -5.81
N SER A 72 -3.17 -3.32 -4.69
CA SER A 72 -4.38 -4.11 -4.41
C SER A 72 -5.50 -3.83 -5.41
N ALA A 73 -5.68 -2.57 -5.82
CA ALA A 73 -6.69 -2.18 -6.80
C ALA A 73 -6.35 -2.72 -8.21
N LEU A 74 -5.08 -2.65 -8.63
CA LEU A 74 -4.61 -3.24 -9.89
C LEU A 74 -4.84 -4.76 -9.91
N ALA A 75 -4.60 -5.44 -8.79
CA ALA A 75 -4.92 -6.86 -8.65
C ALA A 75 -6.42 -7.14 -8.81
N GLY A 76 -7.29 -6.29 -8.26
CA GLY A 76 -8.75 -6.39 -8.40
C GLY A 76 -9.27 -6.08 -9.81
N ALA A 77 -8.62 -5.15 -10.52
CA ALA A 77 -8.99 -4.73 -11.88
C ALA A 77 -8.51 -5.71 -12.96
N THR A 78 -7.47 -6.50 -12.69
CA THR A 78 -6.93 -7.46 -13.66
C THR A 78 -7.85 -8.67 -13.80
N ALA A 79 -8.31 -8.96 -15.02
CA ALA A 79 -9.22 -10.07 -15.30
C ALA A 79 -8.60 -11.43 -14.91
N ARG A 80 -9.32 -12.20 -14.08
CA ARG A 80 -9.01 -13.59 -13.74
C ARG A 80 -9.55 -14.50 -14.86
N GLY A 81 -8.68 -15.25 -15.53
CA GLY A 81 -9.11 -16.14 -16.62
C GLY A 81 -7.98 -16.74 -17.46
N GLU A 82 -6.84 -16.06 -17.56
CA GLU A 82 -5.66 -16.59 -18.24
C GLU A 82 -4.52 -16.85 -17.25
N GLN A 83 -3.75 -17.92 -17.44
CA GLN A 83 -2.62 -18.26 -16.56
C GLN A 83 -1.59 -17.12 -16.44
N HIS A 84 -1.41 -16.34 -17.51
CA HIS A 84 -0.51 -15.20 -17.52
C HIS A 84 -1.01 -14.08 -16.60
N THR A 85 -2.32 -13.82 -16.52
CA THR A 85 -2.89 -12.78 -15.66
C THR A 85 -2.86 -13.17 -14.19
N LEU A 86 -3.04 -14.45 -13.86
CA LEU A 86 -2.95 -14.95 -12.48
C LEU A 86 -1.58 -14.69 -11.83
N LYS A 87 -0.48 -14.83 -12.59
CA LYS A 87 0.86 -14.55 -12.09
C LYS A 87 1.06 -13.07 -11.78
N ALA A 88 0.56 -12.18 -12.64
CA ALA A 88 0.63 -10.74 -12.44
C ALA A 88 -0.20 -10.30 -11.22
N VAL A 89 -1.44 -10.79 -11.11
CA VAL A 89 -2.33 -10.52 -9.96
C VAL A 89 -1.67 -10.96 -8.65
N CYS A 90 -1.07 -12.16 -8.63
CA CYS A 90 -0.37 -12.68 -7.46
C CYS A 90 0.83 -11.78 -7.07
N ALA A 91 1.59 -11.28 -8.05
CA ALA A 91 2.69 -10.36 -7.80
C ALA A 91 2.21 -9.02 -7.21
N TYR A 92 1.11 -8.47 -7.71
CA TYR A 92 0.50 -7.25 -7.17
C TYR A 92 0.02 -7.42 -5.71
N LEU A 93 -0.64 -8.52 -5.40
CA LEU A 93 -1.10 -8.82 -4.04
C LEU A 93 0.06 -9.02 -3.06
N GLN A 94 1.11 -9.73 -3.47
CA GLN A 94 2.31 -9.89 -2.64
C GLN A 94 3.04 -8.56 -2.43
N SER A 95 3.10 -7.71 -3.46
CA SER A 95 3.65 -6.35 -3.36
C SER A 95 2.87 -5.51 -2.36
N ALA A 96 1.54 -5.51 -2.45
CA ALA A 96 0.65 -4.84 -1.50
C ALA A 96 0.87 -5.34 -0.06
N ALA A 97 0.89 -6.66 0.14
CA ALA A 97 1.13 -7.28 1.44
C ALA A 97 2.46 -6.84 2.07
N GLY A 98 3.53 -6.79 1.27
CA GLY A 98 4.85 -6.32 1.69
C GLY A 98 4.85 -4.85 2.12
N CYS A 99 4.10 -3.99 1.43
CA CYS A 99 3.97 -2.58 1.79
C CYS A 99 3.29 -2.41 3.15
N PHE A 100 2.15 -3.06 3.38
CA PHE A 100 1.42 -2.98 4.65
C PHE A 100 2.21 -3.58 5.83
N LYS A 101 2.94 -4.69 5.58
CA LYS A 101 3.83 -5.27 6.59
C LYS A 101 4.95 -4.30 6.98
N THR A 102 5.62 -3.73 5.99
CA THR A 102 6.68 -2.73 6.20
C THR A 102 6.17 -1.53 6.97
N LEU A 103 4.94 -1.10 6.69
CA LEU A 103 4.30 0.00 7.37
C LEU A 103 4.16 -0.26 8.88
N GLY A 104 3.67 -1.44 9.26
CA GLY A 104 3.49 -1.83 10.67
C GLY A 104 4.79 -2.02 11.45
N GLU A 105 5.87 -2.42 10.76
CA GLU A 105 7.20 -2.61 11.34
C GLU A 105 7.94 -1.29 11.53
N GLN A 106 7.95 -0.40 10.52
CA GLN A 106 8.77 0.81 10.51
C GLN A 106 8.09 2.04 11.11
N PHE A 107 6.75 2.10 11.11
CA PHE A 107 5.98 3.28 11.53
C PHE A 107 5.08 2.98 12.73
N GLY A 108 5.66 2.39 13.79
CA GLY A 108 4.92 1.86 14.94
C GLY A 108 4.07 2.84 15.75
N ASN A 109 4.30 4.15 15.65
CA ASN A 109 3.46 5.19 16.24
C ASN A 109 2.46 5.68 15.19
N ALA A 110 1.44 4.86 14.94
CA ALA A 110 0.41 5.18 13.97
C ALA A 110 -0.44 6.38 14.44
N PRO A 111 -0.53 7.45 13.65
CA PRO A 111 -1.31 8.65 13.99
C PRO A 111 -2.79 8.51 13.63
N THR A 112 -3.11 7.57 12.75
CA THR A 112 -4.43 7.27 12.21
C THR A 112 -4.75 5.80 12.44
N SER A 113 -6.04 5.47 12.45
CA SER A 113 -6.51 4.12 12.76
C SER A 113 -6.17 3.14 11.64
N ASP A 114 -6.25 3.58 10.38
CA ASP A 114 -5.91 2.81 9.19
C ASP A 114 -4.46 2.30 9.15
N MET A 115 -3.53 3.02 9.77
CA MET A 115 -2.13 2.64 9.92
C MET A 115 -1.85 1.89 11.23
N ALA A 116 -2.85 1.60 12.04
CA ALA A 116 -2.66 0.84 13.27
C ALA A 116 -2.20 -0.59 12.94
N ARG A 117 -1.20 -1.07 13.70
CA ARG A 117 -0.63 -2.43 13.52
C ARG A 117 -1.68 -3.55 13.40
N PRO A 118 -2.74 -3.60 14.23
CA PRO A 118 -3.76 -4.64 14.09
C PRO A 118 -4.45 -4.60 12.72
N ILE A 119 -4.79 -3.41 12.21
CA ILE A 119 -5.45 -3.23 10.92
C ILE A 119 -4.50 -3.63 9.79
N LEU A 120 -3.26 -3.15 9.83
CA LEU A 120 -2.25 -3.51 8.83
C LEU A 120 -1.98 -5.02 8.77
N ASN A 121 -1.95 -5.70 9.92
CA ASN A 121 -1.82 -7.15 9.96
C ASN A 121 -2.99 -7.85 9.27
N VAL A 122 -4.22 -7.40 9.51
CA VAL A 122 -5.42 -7.94 8.85
C VAL A 122 -5.32 -7.72 7.33
N ILE A 123 -4.97 -6.52 6.88
CA ILE A 123 -4.85 -6.21 5.45
C ILE A 123 -3.73 -7.04 4.82
N THR A 124 -2.57 -7.17 5.46
CA THR A 124 -1.48 -8.04 4.99
C THR A 124 -1.94 -9.49 4.85
N SER A 125 -2.60 -10.04 5.86
CA SER A 125 -3.13 -11.41 5.81
C SER A 125 -4.18 -11.58 4.70
N LEU A 126 -5.04 -10.58 4.49
CA LEU A 126 -6.04 -10.59 3.43
C LEU A 126 -5.38 -10.64 2.04
N MET A 127 -4.40 -9.78 1.79
CA MET A 127 -3.66 -9.76 0.51
C MET A 127 -2.96 -11.10 0.24
N LEU A 128 -2.34 -11.71 1.26
CA LEU A 128 -1.69 -13.01 1.14
C LEU A 128 -2.70 -14.15 0.92
N ALA A 129 -3.84 -14.11 1.59
CA ALA A 129 -4.90 -15.09 1.40
C ALA A 129 -5.44 -15.06 -0.04
N GLN A 130 -5.67 -13.85 -0.58
CA GLN A 130 -6.07 -13.67 -1.98
C GLN A 130 -4.97 -14.15 -2.95
N ALA A 131 -3.70 -13.92 -2.64
CA ALA A 131 -2.60 -14.42 -3.46
C ALA A 131 -2.57 -15.97 -3.47
N GLN A 132 -2.86 -16.60 -2.33
CA GLN A 132 -2.91 -18.06 -2.19
C GLN A 132 -4.10 -18.68 -2.92
N GLU A 133 -5.27 -18.02 -2.92
CA GLU A 133 -6.43 -18.41 -3.71
C GLU A 133 -6.08 -18.53 -5.19
N LEU A 134 -5.32 -17.57 -5.73
CA LEU A 134 -4.89 -17.58 -7.14
C LEU A 134 -3.89 -18.70 -7.45
N VAL A 135 -3.02 -19.05 -6.49
CA VAL A 135 -2.11 -20.19 -6.63
C VAL A 135 -2.90 -21.50 -6.70
N LEU A 136 -3.96 -21.63 -5.89
CA LEU A 136 -4.86 -22.76 -5.94
C LEU A 136 -5.62 -22.81 -7.28
N GLU A 137 -6.21 -21.69 -7.71
CA GLU A 137 -6.90 -21.58 -9.01
C GLU A 137 -5.97 -22.00 -10.16
N ARG A 138 -4.72 -21.52 -10.17
CA ARG A 138 -3.72 -21.94 -11.15
C ARG A 138 -3.46 -23.45 -11.09
N SER A 139 -3.30 -24.02 -9.91
CA SER A 139 -3.03 -25.46 -9.76
C SER A 139 -4.16 -26.35 -10.28
N VAL A 140 -5.42 -25.88 -10.17
CA VAL A 140 -6.58 -26.56 -10.72
C VAL A 140 -6.57 -26.46 -12.26
N LEU A 141 -6.26 -25.28 -12.81
CA LEU A 141 -6.15 -25.08 -14.26
C LEU A 141 -5.00 -25.88 -14.90
N ASP A 142 -3.91 -26.10 -14.16
CA ASP A 142 -2.76 -26.93 -14.60
C ASP A 142 -3.08 -28.45 -14.57
N GLY A 143 -4.32 -28.84 -14.28
CA GLY A 143 -4.76 -30.24 -14.28
C GLY A 143 -4.40 -31.01 -13.01
N GLY A 144 -4.43 -30.31 -11.86
CA GLY A 144 -3.98 -30.79 -10.55
C GLY A 144 -4.20 -32.29 -10.28
N LYS A 145 -3.09 -33.03 -10.20
CA LYS A 145 -3.03 -34.31 -9.49
C LYS A 145 -2.92 -33.98 -8.00
N TYR A 146 -3.95 -34.32 -7.24
CA TYR A 146 -3.87 -34.42 -5.78
C TYR A 146 -2.97 -35.60 -5.38
#